data_AF-A0A6N8G8Y3-F1
#
_entry.id   AF-A0A6N8G8Y3-F1
#
_cell.length_a   1.000
_cell.length_b   1.000
_cell.length_c   1.000
_cell.angle_alpha   90.00
_cell.angle_beta   90.00
_cell.angle_gamma   90.00
#
_symmetry.space_group_name_H-M   'P 1'
#
loop_
_entity.id
_entity.type
_entity.pdbx_description
1 polymer ?
#
loop_
_entity_poly.entity_id
_entity_poly.type
_entity_poly.pdbx_seq_one_letter_code
_entity_poly.pdbx_strand_id
1 'polypeptide(L)'
;MGRLTVYAQNNPWQYAVRLTLIAAALGPTPLLLVLADLARGPGPGVPVLFAGIVVGLALGLVLLVPLLAWMLRRMVKGNPVPPDSDPARVWAAHWQIMKGTLHEDPETNRLGRILADQSDTSRSPKFFAALCGILVLLNGGNLALQYAAGSSTAAWLPVVPLLFLVAAFPLIRRRQRRVREFRDLYDRTASSPHPLG
;
A
#
# COMPACT_ATOMS: atom_id res chain seq x y z
N MET A 1 -8.22 3.23 -12.84
CA MET A 1 -8.03 3.14 -11.37
C MET A 1 -9.32 2.92 -10.58
N GLY A 2 -10.46 3.55 -10.92
CA GLY A 2 -11.69 3.45 -10.12
C GLY A 2 -12.21 2.03 -9.85
N ARG A 3 -12.31 1.17 -10.87
CA ARG A 3 -12.81 -0.21 -10.71
C ARG A 3 -12.00 -1.07 -9.73
N LEU A 4 -10.67 -0.94 -9.73
CA LEU A 4 -9.81 -1.66 -8.78
C LEU A 4 -10.04 -1.18 -7.34
N THR A 5 -10.21 0.13 -7.14
CA THR A 5 -10.51 0.69 -5.81
C THR A 5 -11.86 0.19 -5.30
N VAL A 6 -12.90 0.23 -6.13
CA VAL A 6 -14.23 -0.27 -5.77
C VAL A 6 -14.17 -1.77 -5.46
N TYR A 7 -13.48 -2.56 -6.29
CA TYR A 7 -13.30 -3.99 -6.05
C TYR A 7 -12.53 -4.27 -4.74
N ALA A 8 -11.43 -3.53 -4.48
CA ALA A 8 -10.61 -3.72 -3.29
C ALA A 8 -11.37 -3.42 -1.99
N GLN A 9 -12.28 -2.44 -2.00
CA GLN A 9 -13.09 -2.11 -0.84
C GLN A 9 -14.18 -3.13 -0.55
N ASN A 10 -14.82 -3.65 -1.61
CA ASN A 10 -15.92 -4.60 -1.48
C ASN A 10 -15.43 -6.05 -1.27
N ASN A 11 -14.22 -6.39 -1.74
CA ASN A 11 -13.65 -7.74 -1.65
C ASN A 11 -12.21 -7.71 -1.08
N PRO A 12 -12.00 -7.24 0.17
CA PRO A 12 -10.67 -6.96 0.70
C PRO A 12 -9.78 -8.20 0.79
N TRP A 13 -10.35 -9.37 1.09
CA TRP A 13 -9.60 -10.62 1.17
C TRP A 13 -9.11 -11.09 -0.21
N GLN A 14 -10.02 -11.16 -1.19
CA GLN A 14 -9.67 -11.58 -2.54
C GLN A 14 -8.67 -10.61 -3.18
N TYR A 15 -8.85 -9.31 -2.95
CA TYR A 15 -7.90 -8.30 -3.40
C TYR A 15 -6.53 -8.46 -2.73
N ALA A 16 -6.47 -8.66 -1.41
CA ALA A 16 -5.23 -8.89 -0.69
C ALA A 16 -4.51 -10.15 -1.21
N VAL A 17 -5.22 -11.27 -1.40
CA VAL A 17 -4.66 -12.49 -2.00
C VAL A 17 -4.10 -12.22 -3.39
N ARG A 18 -4.87 -11.58 -4.28
CA ARG A 18 -4.42 -11.25 -5.64
C ARG A 18 -3.20 -10.35 -5.64
N LEU A 19 -3.18 -9.31 -4.79
CA LEU A 19 -2.06 -8.39 -4.68
C LEU A 19 -0.81 -9.10 -4.17
N THR A 20 -0.94 -9.94 -3.14
CA THR A 20 0.17 -10.74 -2.62
C THR A 20 0.71 -11.71 -3.66
N LEU A 21 -0.16 -12.37 -4.42
CA LEU A 21 0.24 -13.27 -5.51
C LEU A 21 0.96 -12.52 -6.64
N ILE A 22 0.46 -11.34 -7.03
CA ILE A 22 1.12 -10.48 -8.04
C ILE A 22 2.49 -10.02 -7.50
N ALA A 23 2.56 -9.57 -6.25
CA ALA A 23 3.81 -9.15 -5.63
C ALA A 23 4.81 -10.30 -5.51
N ALA A 24 4.35 -11.52 -5.21
CA ALA A 24 5.18 -12.72 -5.22
C ALA A 24 5.68 -13.07 -6.63
N ALA A 25 4.80 -12.98 -7.64
CA ALA A 25 5.13 -13.27 -9.03
C ALA A 25 6.04 -12.21 -9.69
N LEU A 26 5.95 -10.95 -9.26
CA LEU A 26 6.79 -9.83 -9.72
C LEU A 26 7.99 -9.56 -8.83
N GLY A 27 8.04 -10.16 -7.65
CA GLY A 27 9.18 -10.15 -6.76
C GLY A 27 10.36 -11.08 -7.09
N PRO A 28 10.48 -11.85 -8.20
CA PRO A 28 11.52 -12.85 -8.36
C PRO A 28 12.87 -12.25 -8.74
N THR A 29 13.17 -10.99 -8.47
CA THR A 29 14.56 -10.50 -8.49
C THR A 29 15.52 -11.40 -7.69
N PRO A 30 15.17 -11.93 -6.50
CA PRO A 30 15.96 -12.94 -5.79
C PRO A 30 15.96 -14.30 -6.51
N LEU A 31 14.87 -14.70 -7.17
CA LEU A 31 14.81 -15.94 -7.95
C LEU A 31 15.72 -15.87 -9.17
N LEU A 32 15.83 -14.71 -9.82
CA LEU A 32 16.78 -14.47 -10.92
C LEU A 32 18.23 -14.55 -10.43
N LEU A 33 18.51 -14.08 -9.21
CA LEU A 33 19.82 -14.26 -8.59
C LEU A 33 20.11 -15.73 -8.29
N VAL A 34 19.12 -16.49 -7.79
CA VAL A 34 19.24 -17.95 -7.58
C VAL A 34 19.43 -18.69 -8.91
N LEU A 35 18.70 -18.32 -9.96
CA LEU A 35 18.85 -18.91 -11.30
C LEU A 35 20.21 -18.57 -11.93
N ALA A 36 20.71 -17.36 -11.71
CA ALA A 36 22.05 -16.97 -12.14
C ALA A 36 23.16 -17.74 -11.39
N ASP A 37 22.94 -18.07 -10.12
CA ASP A 37 23.86 -18.90 -9.34
C ASP A 37 23.79 -20.38 -9.76
N LEU A 38 22.58 -20.92 -9.98
CA LEU A 38 22.36 -22.26 -10.55
C LEU A 38 23.04 -22.43 -11.92
N ALA A 39 23.05 -21.39 -12.75
CA ALA A 39 23.73 -21.41 -14.06
C ALA A 39 25.26 -21.54 -13.94
N ARG A 40 25.85 -21.24 -12.77
CA ARG A 40 27.29 -21.41 -12.49
C ARG A 40 27.63 -22.80 -11.90
N GLY A 41 26.62 -23.64 -11.67
CA GLY A 41 26.73 -24.97 -11.09
C GLY A 41 26.03 -25.06 -9.73
N PRO A 42 25.35 -26.18 -9.41
CA PRO A 42 24.62 -26.33 -8.16
C PRO A 42 25.58 -26.45 -6.98
N GLY A 43 25.93 -25.31 -6.37
CA GLY A 43 26.61 -25.31 -5.08
C GLY A 43 25.69 -25.87 -3.97
N PRO A 44 26.26 -26.36 -2.86
CA PRO A 44 25.49 -26.89 -1.73
C PRO A 44 24.52 -25.86 -1.09
N GLY A 45 24.64 -24.58 -1.42
CA GLY A 45 23.75 -23.52 -0.96
C GLY A 45 22.40 -23.43 -1.67
N VAL A 46 22.23 -24.06 -2.84
CA VAL A 46 20.99 -23.94 -3.65
C VAL A 46 19.74 -24.48 -2.93
N PRO A 47 19.76 -25.66 -2.29
CA PRO A 47 18.59 -26.16 -1.55
C PRO A 47 18.23 -25.28 -0.35
N VAL A 48 19.21 -24.71 0.34
CA VAL A 48 19.01 -23.82 1.48
C VAL A 48 18.40 -22.49 1.04
N LEU A 49 18.88 -21.92 -0.07
CA LEU A 49 18.30 -20.73 -0.69
C LEU A 49 16.85 -20.97 -1.15
N PHE A 50 16.60 -22.09 -1.82
CA PHE A 50 15.27 -22.46 -2.27
C PHE A 50 14.30 -22.66 -1.10
N ALA A 51 14.71 -23.39 -0.05
CA ALA A 51 13.93 -23.55 1.17
C ALA A 51 13.64 -22.21 1.85
N GLY A 52 14.64 -21.32 1.93
CA GLY A 52 14.48 -19.97 2.48
C GLY A 52 13.47 -19.12 1.70
N ILE A 53 13.49 -19.18 0.36
CA ILE A 53 12.52 -18.48 -0.49
C ILE A 53 11.11 -19.04 -0.27
N VAL A 54 10.95 -20.37 -0.27
CA VAL A 54 9.64 -21.02 -0.07
C VAL A 54 9.06 -20.66 1.30
N VAL A 55 9.87 -20.76 2.37
CA VAL A 55 9.46 -20.39 3.72
C VAL A 55 9.14 -18.89 3.80
N GLY A 56 9.96 -18.04 3.20
CA GLY A 56 9.74 -16.59 3.15
C GLY A 56 8.43 -16.23 2.43
N LEU A 57 8.13 -16.87 1.30
CA LEU A 57 6.87 -16.70 0.58
C LEU A 57 5.68 -17.20 1.38
N ALA A 58 5.79 -18.37 2.02
CA ALA A 58 4.73 -18.94 2.85
C ALA A 58 4.43 -18.04 4.05
N LEU A 59 5.45 -17.60 4.80
CA LEU A 59 5.30 -16.65 5.90
C LEU A 59 4.75 -15.31 5.42
N GLY A 60 5.22 -14.83 4.26
CA GLY A 60 4.70 -13.63 3.62
C GLY A 60 3.20 -13.75 3.35
N LEU A 61 2.74 -14.83 2.73
CA LEU A 61 1.32 -15.08 2.48
C LEU A 61 0.51 -15.13 3.78
N VAL A 62 0.97 -15.91 4.76
CA VAL A 62 0.27 -16.11 6.04
C VAL A 62 0.16 -14.82 6.85
N LEU A 63 1.16 -13.93 6.78
CA LEU A 63 1.20 -12.70 7.58
C LEU A 63 0.68 -11.47 6.83
N LEU A 64 1.09 -11.26 5.57
CA LEU A 64 0.71 -10.07 4.79
C LEU A 64 -0.74 -10.11 4.34
N VAL A 65 -1.30 -11.26 3.94
CA VAL A 65 -2.69 -11.32 3.49
C VAL A 65 -3.68 -10.90 4.59
N PRO A 66 -3.66 -11.46 5.81
CA PRO A 66 -4.58 -11.02 6.86
C PRO A 66 -4.30 -9.59 7.29
N LEU A 67 -3.02 -9.16 7.32
CA LEU A 67 -2.67 -7.77 7.62
C LEU A 67 -3.28 -6.81 6.59
N LEU A 68 -3.11 -7.06 5.29
CA LEU A 68 -3.66 -6.25 4.21
C LEU A 68 -5.19 -6.26 4.21
N ALA A 69 -5.80 -7.42 4.41
CA ALA A 69 -7.26 -7.52 4.49
C ALA A 69 -7.82 -6.78 5.72
N TRP A 70 -7.18 -6.93 6.89
CA TRP A 70 -7.52 -6.20 8.11
C TRP A 70 -7.37 -4.70 7.90
N MET A 71 -6.26 -4.27 7.29
CA MET A 71 -6.04 -2.88 6.96
C MET A 71 -7.15 -2.35 6.08
N LEU A 72 -7.43 -2.97 4.93
CA LEU A 72 -8.47 -2.56 3.98
C LEU A 72 -9.83 -2.43 4.66
N ARG A 73 -10.22 -3.40 5.51
CA ARG A 73 -11.43 -3.31 6.33
C ARG A 73 -11.41 -2.11 7.25
N ARG A 74 -10.27 -1.86 7.92
CA ARG A 74 -10.11 -0.69 8.77
C ARG A 74 -10.13 0.62 8.00
N MET A 75 -9.68 0.66 6.74
CA MET A 75 -9.73 1.86 5.89
C MET A 75 -11.17 2.25 5.61
N VAL A 76 -12.02 1.27 5.30
CA VAL A 76 -13.41 1.48 4.90
C VAL A 76 -14.27 2.01 6.05
N LYS A 77 -13.94 1.70 7.33
CA LYS A 77 -14.66 2.14 8.54
C LYS A 77 -16.20 2.10 8.43
N GLY A 78 -16.75 1.12 7.69
CA GLY A 78 -18.19 0.97 7.50
C GLY A 78 -18.82 1.93 6.48
N ASN A 79 -18.04 2.75 5.77
CA ASN A 79 -18.54 3.63 4.71
C ASN A 79 -17.83 3.31 3.38
N PRO A 80 -18.12 2.15 2.76
CA PRO A 80 -17.56 1.78 1.46
C PRO A 80 -18.07 2.72 0.37
N VAL A 81 -17.26 2.90 -0.68
CA VAL A 81 -17.76 3.51 -1.92
C VAL A 81 -18.87 2.60 -2.48
N PRO A 82 -20.06 3.13 -2.83
CA PRO A 82 -21.14 2.32 -3.37
C PRO A 82 -20.67 1.50 -4.59
N PRO A 83 -21.04 0.22 -4.70
CA PRO A 83 -20.52 -0.67 -5.73
C PRO A 83 -20.86 -0.20 -7.15
N ASP A 84 -22.00 0.48 -7.32
CA ASP A 84 -22.48 1.01 -8.60
C ASP A 84 -21.96 2.43 -8.91
N SER A 85 -21.04 2.95 -8.10
CA SER A 85 -20.45 4.27 -8.35
C SER A 85 -19.68 4.27 -9.66
N ASP A 86 -19.96 5.24 -10.52
CA ASP A 86 -19.21 5.44 -11.77
C ASP A 86 -17.69 5.61 -11.46
N PRO A 87 -16.82 4.73 -12.00
CA PRO A 87 -15.38 4.84 -11.83
C PRO A 87 -14.79 6.20 -12.23
N ALA A 88 -15.40 6.89 -13.20
CA ALA A 88 -14.98 8.22 -13.62
C ALA A 88 -15.26 9.26 -12.53
N ARG A 89 -16.44 9.20 -11.88
CA ARG A 89 -16.78 10.06 -10.74
C ARG A 89 -15.92 9.78 -9.52
N VAL A 90 -15.64 8.52 -9.21
CA VAL A 90 -14.70 8.14 -8.13
C VAL A 90 -13.30 8.70 -8.41
N TRP A 91 -12.89 8.74 -9.68
CA TRP A 91 -11.61 9.31 -10.07
C TRP A 91 -11.59 10.85 -10.02
N ALA A 92 -12.66 11.51 -10.46
CA ALA A 92 -12.84 12.96 -10.29
C ALA A 92 -12.81 13.33 -8.80
N ALA A 93 -13.51 12.56 -7.97
CA ALA A 93 -13.52 12.70 -6.52
C ALA A 93 -12.12 12.50 -5.90
N HIS A 94 -11.28 11.65 -6.49
CA HIS A 94 -9.89 11.52 -6.08
C HIS A 94 -9.07 12.79 -6.40
N TRP A 95 -9.22 13.30 -7.62
CA TRP A 95 -8.46 14.45 -8.08
C TRP A 95 -8.83 15.74 -7.36
N GLN A 96 -10.11 15.95 -7.02
CA GLN A 96 -10.53 17.12 -6.26
C GLN A 96 -9.90 17.13 -4.85
N ILE A 97 -9.79 15.97 -4.18
CA ILE A 97 -9.08 15.85 -2.89
C ILE A 97 -7.61 16.21 -3.08
N MET A 98 -7.00 15.72 -4.15
CA MET A 98 -5.60 16.03 -4.47
C MET A 98 -5.40 17.49 -4.88
N LYS A 99 -6.42 18.19 -5.37
CA LYS A 99 -6.37 19.62 -5.71
C LYS A 99 -6.78 20.52 -4.55
N GLY A 100 -7.49 20.00 -3.56
CA GLY A 100 -8.04 20.77 -2.44
C GLY A 100 -9.24 21.64 -2.83
N THR A 101 -10.02 21.22 -3.83
CA THR A 101 -11.17 21.97 -4.37
C THR A 101 -12.45 21.12 -4.30
N LEU A 102 -13.62 21.77 -4.31
CA LEU A 102 -14.92 21.10 -4.50
C LEU A 102 -15.27 21.05 -5.99
N HIS A 103 -16.00 20.01 -6.39
CA HIS A 103 -16.65 19.93 -7.70
C HIS A 103 -17.97 20.69 -7.69
N GLU A 104 -18.45 21.07 -8.87
CA GLU A 104 -19.82 21.58 -9.07
C GLU A 104 -20.89 20.51 -8.79
N ASP A 105 -20.53 19.22 -8.88
CA ASP A 105 -21.45 18.11 -8.69
C ASP A 105 -21.43 17.66 -7.22
N PRO A 106 -22.56 17.78 -6.49
CA PRO A 106 -22.63 17.39 -5.08
C PRO A 106 -22.40 15.90 -4.85
N GLU A 107 -22.76 15.02 -5.80
CA GLU A 107 -22.52 13.58 -5.66
C GLU A 107 -21.02 13.26 -5.69
N THR A 108 -20.29 13.91 -6.59
CA THR A 108 -18.82 13.83 -6.64
C THR A 108 -18.18 14.36 -5.35
N ASN A 109 -18.70 15.44 -4.76
CA ASN A 109 -18.23 15.96 -3.47
C ASN A 109 -18.45 14.95 -2.33
N ARG A 110 -19.63 14.30 -2.29
CA ARG A 110 -19.95 13.26 -1.30
C ARG A 110 -19.01 12.06 -1.41
N LEU A 111 -18.73 11.59 -2.63
CA LEU A 111 -17.73 10.54 -2.87
C LEU A 111 -16.34 10.98 -2.40
N GLY A 112 -15.98 12.25 -2.63
CA GLY A 112 -14.75 12.86 -2.13
C GLY A 112 -14.65 12.78 -0.60
N ARG A 113 -15.74 13.08 0.11
CA ARG A 113 -15.78 13.04 1.57
C ARG A 113 -15.54 11.62 2.11
N ILE A 114 -16.17 10.61 1.50
CA ILE A 114 -15.97 9.19 1.83
C ILE A 114 -14.50 8.79 1.60
N LEU A 115 -13.95 9.11 0.42
CA LEU A 115 -12.55 8.80 0.09
C LEU A 115 -11.56 9.51 1.02
N ALA A 116 -11.88 10.74 1.45
CA ALA A 116 -11.06 11.51 2.37
C ALA A 116 -11.01 10.84 3.76
N ASP A 117 -12.15 10.38 4.30
CA ASP A 117 -12.20 9.63 5.57
C ASP A 117 -11.41 8.32 5.51
N GLN A 118 -11.55 7.60 4.39
CA GLN A 118 -10.80 6.36 4.18
C GLN A 118 -9.29 6.61 4.08
N SER A 119 -8.89 7.75 3.51
CA SER A 119 -7.48 8.09 3.32
C SER A 119 -6.74 8.41 4.63
N ASP A 120 -7.45 8.92 5.64
CA ASP A 120 -6.87 9.27 6.94
C ASP A 120 -6.46 8.01 7.72
N THR A 121 -7.26 6.95 7.61
CA THR A 121 -7.01 5.67 8.28
C THR A 121 -5.96 4.83 7.55
N SER A 122 -5.96 4.86 6.22
CA SER A 122 -5.16 3.97 5.37
C SER A 122 -3.73 4.43 5.11
N ARG A 123 -3.51 5.74 5.07
CA ARG A 123 -2.25 6.33 4.59
C ARG A 123 -1.60 7.21 5.64
N SER A 124 -1.74 6.85 6.92
CA SER A 124 -1.02 7.57 7.96
C SER A 124 0.50 7.40 7.77
N PRO A 125 1.30 8.48 7.85
CA PRO A 125 2.75 8.41 7.80
C PRO A 125 3.31 7.47 8.86
N LYS A 126 2.65 7.38 10.02
CA LYS A 126 2.99 6.44 11.09
C LYS A 126 2.81 5.00 10.65
N PHE A 127 1.68 4.67 10.03
CA PHE A 127 1.42 3.34 9.50
C PHE A 127 2.43 2.97 8.40
N PHE A 128 2.68 3.89 7.46
CA PHE A 128 3.65 3.69 6.40
C PHE A 128 5.08 3.48 6.93
N ALA A 129 5.49 4.29 7.93
CA ALA A 129 6.76 4.13 8.61
C ALA A 129 6.85 2.79 9.36
N ALA A 130 5.78 2.35 10.01
CA ALA A 130 5.73 1.04 10.67
C ALA A 130 5.88 -0.11 9.66
N LEU A 131 5.19 -0.03 8.52
CA LEU A 131 5.32 -1.03 7.45
C LEU A 131 6.76 -1.07 6.90
N CYS A 132 7.36 0.08 6.61
CA CYS A 132 8.75 0.15 6.17
C CYS A 132 9.71 -0.35 7.26
N GLY A 133 9.45 -0.05 8.53
CA GLY A 133 10.22 -0.54 9.67
C GLY A 133 10.20 -2.07 9.78
N ILE A 134 9.03 -2.70 9.64
CA ILE A 134 8.91 -4.15 9.58
C ILE A 134 9.75 -4.72 8.43
N LEU A 135 9.66 -4.13 7.24
CA LEU A 135 10.46 -4.57 6.09
C LEU A 135 11.96 -4.41 6.35
N VAL A 136 12.40 -3.31 6.96
CA VAL A 136 13.80 -3.10 7.35
C VAL A 136 14.25 -4.14 8.36
N LEU A 137 13.44 -4.46 9.38
CA LEU A 137 13.76 -5.48 10.39
C LEU A 137 13.89 -6.87 9.77
N LEU A 138 12.94 -7.27 8.93
CA LEU A 138 12.99 -8.56 8.22
C LEU A 138 14.23 -8.67 7.32
N ASN A 139 14.59 -7.60 6.61
CA ASN A 139 15.79 -7.57 5.78
C ASN A 139 17.08 -7.45 6.60
N GLY A 140 17.03 -6.82 7.78
CA GLY A 140 18.15 -6.71 8.70
C GLY A 140 18.57 -8.07 9.28
N GLY A 141 17.60 -8.92 9.65
CA GLY A 141 17.88 -10.30 10.04
C GLY A 141 18.54 -11.11 8.91
N ASN A 142 18.04 -10.97 7.69
CA ASN A 142 18.65 -11.59 6.50
C ASN A 142 20.08 -11.08 6.26
N LEU A 143 20.30 -9.77 6.38
CA LEU A 143 21.63 -9.17 6.28
C LEU A 143 22.60 -9.74 7.33
N ALA A 144 22.16 -9.88 8.58
CA ALA A 144 22.99 -10.44 9.65
C ALA A 144 23.40 -11.90 9.37
N LEU A 145 22.47 -12.72 8.89
CA LEU A 145 22.75 -14.11 8.49
C LEU A 145 23.74 -14.18 7.34
N GLN A 146 23.61 -13.31 6.35
CA GLN A 146 24.54 -13.26 5.21
C GLN A 146 25.92 -12.76 5.59
N TYR A 147 25.98 -11.75 6.44
CA TYR A 147 27.25 -11.26 6.99
C TYR A 147 27.97 -12.37 7.76
N ALA A 148 27.25 -13.13 8.60
CA ALA A 148 27.79 -14.29 9.31
C ALA A 148 28.27 -15.40 8.34
N ALA A 149 27.65 -15.52 7.17
CA ALA A 149 28.05 -16.43 6.10
C ALA A 149 29.14 -15.87 5.17
N GLY A 150 29.68 -14.68 5.42
CA GLY A 150 30.71 -14.04 4.59
C GLY A 150 30.22 -13.49 3.25
N SER A 151 28.90 -13.39 3.05
CA SER A 151 28.29 -12.86 1.82
C SER A 151 27.95 -11.37 1.97
N SER A 152 28.38 -10.56 0.99
CA SER A 152 28.10 -9.11 0.93
C SER A 152 26.98 -8.73 -0.05
N THR A 153 26.44 -9.70 -0.79
CA THR A 153 25.55 -9.44 -1.94
C THR A 153 24.18 -8.89 -1.58
N ALA A 154 23.75 -8.94 -0.31
CA ALA A 154 22.44 -8.43 0.11
C ALA A 154 22.47 -7.21 1.04
N ALA A 155 23.61 -6.56 1.22
CA ALA A 155 23.72 -5.33 2.02
C ALA A 155 22.75 -4.22 1.58
N TRP A 156 22.31 -4.24 0.31
CA TRP A 156 21.37 -3.28 -0.25
C TRP A 156 19.90 -3.59 0.05
N LEU A 157 19.53 -4.81 0.44
CA LEU A 157 18.13 -5.20 0.67
C LEU A 157 17.40 -4.35 1.72
N PRO A 158 17.98 -4.05 2.91
CA PRO A 158 17.33 -3.14 3.86
C PRO A 158 17.43 -1.66 3.46
N VAL A 159 18.34 -1.30 2.55
CA VAL A 159 18.49 0.08 2.06
C VAL A 159 17.32 0.48 1.18
N VAL A 160 16.78 -0.42 0.37
CA VAL A 160 15.64 -0.15 -0.52
C VAL A 160 14.38 0.34 0.22
N PRO A 161 13.83 -0.38 1.24
CA PRO A 161 12.67 0.10 1.97
C PRO A 161 12.96 1.39 2.75
N LEU A 162 14.22 1.62 3.15
CA LEU A 162 14.63 2.84 3.85
C LEU A 162 14.66 4.05 2.90
N LEU A 163 15.24 3.91 1.71
CA LEU A 163 15.20 4.94 0.66
C LEU A 163 13.75 5.21 0.22
N PHE A 164 12.95 4.16 0.07
CA PHE A 164 11.54 4.30 -0.26
C PHE A 164 10.78 5.06 0.84
N LEU A 165 11.07 4.78 2.12
CA LEU A 165 10.52 5.53 3.24
C LEU A 165 10.89 7.01 3.13
N VAL A 166 12.18 7.34 3.00
CA VAL A 166 12.66 8.72 2.91
C VAL A 166 12.02 9.48 1.73
N ALA A 167 11.93 8.85 0.56
CA ALA A 167 11.38 9.46 -0.65
C ALA A 167 9.85 9.60 -0.61
N ALA A 168 9.12 8.59 -0.12
CA ALA A 168 7.66 8.57 -0.13
C ALA A 168 7.05 9.33 1.06
N PHE A 169 7.74 9.42 2.20
CA PHE A 169 7.24 10.08 3.40
C PHE A 169 6.77 11.54 3.18
N PRO A 170 7.54 12.44 2.52
CA PRO A 170 7.08 13.80 2.27
C PRO A 170 5.85 13.84 1.36
N LEU A 171 5.77 12.97 0.36
CA LEU A 171 4.61 12.85 -0.52
C LEU A 171 3.35 12.42 0.24
N ILE A 172 3.49 11.45 1.15
CA ILE A 172 2.41 10.96 1.99
C ILE A 172 1.93 12.06 2.95
N ARG A 173 2.85 12.80 3.58
CA ARG A 173 2.48 13.95 4.45
C ARG A 173 1.77 15.04 3.66
N ARG A 174 2.29 15.42 2.49
CA ARG A 174 1.67 16.43 1.61
C ARG A 174 0.26 16.00 1.22
N ARG A 175 0.09 14.73 0.86
CA ARG A 175 -1.23 14.16 0.53
C ARG A 175 -2.19 14.22 1.70
N GLN A 176 -1.76 13.81 2.89
CA GLN A 176 -2.60 13.87 4.10
C GLN A 176 -3.04 15.29 4.42
N ARG A 177 -2.15 16.27 4.24
CA ARG A 177 -2.50 17.68 4.42
C ARG A 177 -3.65 18.10 3.48
N ARG A 178 -3.54 17.76 2.19
CA ARG A 178 -4.60 18.06 1.19
C ARG A 178 -5.92 17.38 1.50
N VAL A 179 -5.88 16.14 1.99
CA VAL A 179 -7.07 15.41 2.45
C VAL A 179 -7.78 16.17 3.57
N ARG A 180 -7.04 16.68 4.55
CA ARG A 180 -7.61 17.45 5.67
C ARG A 180 -8.20 18.77 5.19
N GLU A 181 -7.44 19.51 4.37
CA GLU A 181 -7.89 20.76 3.76
C GLU A 181 -9.19 20.56 2.97
N PHE A 182 -9.31 19.47 2.19
CA PHE A 182 -10.54 19.13 1.48
C PHE A 182 -11.72 18.84 2.43
N ARG A 183 -11.49 18.10 3.53
CA ARG A 183 -12.55 17.82 4.52
C ARG A 183 -13.04 19.10 5.17
N ASP A 184 -12.12 19.95 5.60
CA ASP A 184 -12.46 21.22 6.24
C ASP A 184 -13.20 22.15 5.26
N LEU A 185 -12.88 22.09 3.97
CA LEU A 185 -13.61 22.82 2.93
C LEU A 185 -15.02 22.27 2.75
N TYR A 186 -15.17 20.96 2.57
CA TYR A 186 -16.47 20.30 2.43
C TYR A 186 -17.38 20.55 3.63
N ASP A 187 -16.86 20.36 4.85
CA ASP A 187 -17.64 20.48 6.08
C ASP A 187 -18.09 21.95 6.32
N ARG A 188 -17.28 22.95 5.92
CA ARG A 188 -17.67 24.38 5.94
C ARG A 188 -18.75 24.73 4.92
N THR A 189 -18.65 24.20 3.71
CA THR A 189 -19.66 24.43 2.67
C THR A 189 -20.98 23.75 3.03
N ALA A 190 -20.93 22.56 3.63
CA ALA A 190 -22.11 21.83 4.08
C ALA A 190 -22.82 22.49 5.29
N SER A 191 -22.09 23.22 6.14
CA SER A 191 -22.65 23.92 7.30
C SER A 191 -23.09 25.36 7.02
N SER A 192 -22.74 25.91 5.86
CA SER A 192 -23.18 27.25 5.45
C SER A 192 -24.65 27.19 5.04
N PRO A 193 -25.57 27.91 5.71
CA PRO A 193 -26.97 27.93 5.30
C PRO A 193 -27.03 28.47 3.88
N HIS A 194 -27.63 27.69 2.97
CA HIS A 194 -27.88 28.15 1.61
C HIS A 194 -28.56 29.51 1.69
N PRO A 195 -28.01 30.59 1.08
CA PRO A 195 -28.79 31.79 0.88
C PRO A 195 -29.97 31.36 0.01
N LEU A 196 -31.16 31.38 0.60
CA LEU A 196 -32.42 31.11 -0.08
C LEU A 196 -32.49 32.12 -1.23
N GLY A 197 -32.22 31.65 -2.44
CA GLY A 197 -32.55 32.31 -3.69
C GLY A 197 -33.97 31.96 -4.09
#